data_AF-A0A3C1PLG8-F1
#
_entry.id   AF-A0A3C1PLG8-F1
#
_cell.length_a   1.000
_cell.length_b   1.000
_cell.length_c   1.000
_cell.angle_alpha   90.00
_cell.angle_beta   90.00
_cell.angle_gamma   90.00
#
_symmetry.space_group_name_H-M   'P 1'
#
loop_
_entity.id
_entity.type
_entity.pdbx_description
1 polymer ?
#
loop_
_entity_poly.entity_id
_entity_poly.type
_entity_poly.pdbx_seq_one_letter_code
_entity_poly.pdbx_strand_id
1 'polypeptide(L)'
;PQADAFSKIFTDSFVIYKPKDVVSGDFYWIDTTKGEYLFAVADCTGHGVPGAILSMLGISLLTEITNLQHVNSPNEVLEMLR
;
A
#
# COMPACT_ATOMS: atom_id res chain seq x y z
N PRO A 1 2.83 -0.38 -8.07
CA PRO A 1 3.94 0.24 -7.29
C PRO A 1 4.72 1.25 -8.15
N GLN A 2 4.58 2.56 -7.86
CA GLN A 2 5.45 3.58 -8.44
C GLN A 2 6.66 3.75 -7.51
N ALA A 3 7.82 3.23 -7.94
CA ALA A 3 9.05 3.29 -7.16
C ALA A 3 9.44 4.74 -6.78
N ASP A 4 9.06 5.71 -7.60
CA ASP A 4 9.39 7.13 -7.42
C ASP A 4 8.47 7.87 -6.44
N ALA A 5 7.42 7.22 -5.92
CA ALA A 5 6.45 7.91 -5.06
C ALA A 5 7.07 8.31 -3.70
N PHE A 6 7.90 7.45 -3.12
CA PHE A 6 8.56 7.73 -1.84
C PHE A 6 9.65 8.79 -1.96
N SER A 7 10.45 8.77 -3.03
CA SER A 7 11.52 9.75 -3.24
C SER A 7 11.02 11.17 -3.51
N LYS A 8 9.77 11.32 -3.96
CA LYS A 8 9.10 12.62 -4.10
C LYS A 8 8.69 13.22 -2.75
N ILE A 9 8.46 12.38 -1.75
CA ILE A 9 7.95 12.78 -0.43
C ILE A 9 9.10 12.88 0.58
N PHE A 10 10.05 11.96 0.53
CA PHE A 10 11.16 11.84 1.47
C PHE A 10 12.50 11.95 0.74
N THR A 11 13.26 13.00 1.01
CA THR A 11 14.54 13.32 0.33
C THR A 11 15.59 12.22 0.47
N ASP A 12 15.68 11.59 1.65
CA ASP A 12 16.63 10.50 1.93
C ASP A 12 15.89 9.17 2.09
N SER A 13 15.27 8.69 1.00
CA SER A 13 14.51 7.44 0.99
C SER A 13 14.86 6.53 -0.17
N PHE A 14 14.60 5.25 0.02
CA PHE A 14 14.72 4.24 -1.03
C PHE A 14 13.68 3.13 -0.81
N VAL A 15 13.33 2.43 -1.88
CA VAL A 15 12.43 1.26 -1.82
C VAL A 15 13.22 0.03 -2.29
N ILE A 16 13.24 -1.02 -1.48
CA ILE A 16 13.73 -2.35 -1.88
C ILE A 16 12.52 -3.23 -2.11
N TYR A 17 12.31 -3.64 -3.37
CA TYR A 17 11.23 -4.53 -3.75
C TYR A 17 11.78 -5.66 -4.63
N LYS A 18 11.74 -6.89 -4.13
CA LYS A 18 12.36 -8.07 -4.74
C LYS A 18 11.35 -9.24 -4.82
N PRO A 19 10.34 -9.15 -5.70
CA PRO A 19 9.34 -10.20 -5.83
C PRO A 19 9.99 -11.48 -6.38
N LYS A 20 9.49 -12.64 -5.93
CA LYS A 20 9.99 -13.96 -6.38
C LYS A 20 9.63 -14.25 -7.84
N ASP A 21 8.42 -13.89 -8.24
CA ASP A 21 7.86 -14.09 -9.58
C ASP A 21 7.51 -12.73 -10.24
N VAL A 22 7.10 -12.74 -11.51
CA VAL A 22 6.67 -11.52 -12.26
C VAL A 22 5.54 -10.78 -11.55
N VAL A 23 4.74 -11.50 -10.78
CA VAL A 23 3.65 -10.98 -9.97
C VAL A 23 3.84 -11.41 -8.52
N SER A 24 3.49 -10.53 -7.58
CA SER A 24 3.77 -10.67 -6.15
C SER A 24 2.49 -10.51 -5.33
N GLY A 25 2.42 -11.21 -4.20
CA GLY A 25 1.45 -10.92 -3.13
C GLY A 25 1.87 -9.74 -2.27
N ASP A 26 3.16 -9.45 -2.21
CA ASP A 26 3.72 -8.30 -1.52
C ASP A 26 3.41 -7.01 -2.27
N PHE A 27 3.07 -5.95 -1.54
CA PHE A 27 2.96 -4.63 -2.12
C PHE A 27 3.31 -3.54 -1.12
N TYR A 28 3.60 -2.36 -1.66
CA TYR A 28 3.67 -1.13 -0.90
C TYR A 28 2.75 -0.10 -1.54
N TRP A 29 2.21 0.78 -0.70
CA TRP A 29 1.27 1.82 -1.06
C TRP A 29 1.64 3.10 -0.33
N ILE A 30 1.43 4.24 -0.99
CA ILE A 30 1.64 5.57 -0.41
C ILE A 30 0.62 6.52 -1.02
N ASP A 31 0.06 7.37 -0.18
CA ASP A 31 -0.89 8.40 -0.57
C ASP A 31 -0.74 9.63 0.33
N THR A 32 -1.27 10.76 -0.13
CA THR A 32 -1.29 12.02 0.61
C THR A 32 -2.73 12.40 0.86
N THR A 33 -3.14 12.38 2.12
CA THR A 33 -4.51 12.69 2.53
C THR A 33 -4.48 13.69 3.67
N LYS A 34 -5.35 14.71 3.63
CA LYS A 34 -5.47 15.73 4.69
C LYS A 34 -4.15 16.45 5.05
N GLY A 35 -3.19 16.50 4.11
CA GLY A 35 -1.88 17.10 4.34
C GLY A 35 -0.89 16.18 5.08
N GLU A 36 -1.27 14.93 5.33
CA GLU A 36 -0.42 13.90 5.90
C GLU A 36 -0.02 12.88 4.84
N TYR A 37 1.14 12.27 5.02
CA TYR A 37 1.62 11.18 4.17
C TYR A 37 1.28 9.85 4.85
N LEU A 38 0.48 9.03 4.18
CA LEU A 38 0.16 7.68 4.63
C LEU A 38 0.87 6.69 3.73
N PHE A 39 1.47 5.66 4.32
CA PHE A 39 2.04 4.55 3.57
C PHE A 39 1.81 3.23 4.26
N ALA A 40 1.75 2.16 3.47
CA ALA A 40 1.57 0.80 3.95
C ALA A 40 2.52 -0.13 3.19
N VAL A 41 2.96 -1.18 3.89
CA VAL A 41 3.67 -2.33 3.30
C VAL A 41 2.92 -3.56 3.76
N ALA A 42 2.58 -4.43 2.83
CA ALA A 42 1.76 -5.61 3.10
C ALA A 42 2.29 -6.82 2.34
N ASP A 43 2.09 -7.99 2.94
CA ASP A 43 2.41 -9.31 2.40
C ASP A 43 1.11 -10.12 2.35
N CYS A 44 0.58 -10.32 1.14
CA CYS A 44 -0.58 -11.15 0.94
C CYS A 44 -0.16 -12.62 0.82
N THR A 45 -0.85 -13.50 1.55
CA THR A 45 -0.60 -14.95 1.46
C THR A 45 -0.77 -15.45 0.02
N GLY A 46 0.24 -16.17 -0.48
CA GLY A 46 0.25 -16.74 -1.82
C GLY A 46 1.18 -15.98 -2.78
N HIS A 47 1.67 -16.67 -3.79
CA HIS A 47 2.52 -16.08 -4.83
C HIS A 47 1.92 -16.34 -6.21
N GLY A 48 2.45 -15.67 -7.23
CA GLY A 48 1.88 -15.76 -8.57
C GLY A 48 0.57 -14.95 -8.70
N VAL A 49 -0.27 -15.36 -9.64
CA VAL A 49 -1.50 -14.62 -10.02
C VAL A 49 -2.48 -14.42 -8.84
N PRO A 50 -2.74 -15.42 -7.96
CA PRO A 50 -3.64 -15.22 -6.83
C PRO A 50 -3.15 -14.15 -5.84
N GLY A 51 -1.85 -14.15 -5.54
CA GLY A 51 -1.23 -13.12 -4.69
C GLY A 51 -1.37 -11.73 -5.31
N ALA A 52 -1.11 -11.61 -6.61
CA ALA A 52 -1.21 -10.36 -7.35
C ALA A 52 -2.62 -9.72 -7.27
N ILE A 53 -3.66 -10.55 -7.36
CA ILE A 53 -5.05 -10.10 -7.26
C ILE A 53 -5.32 -9.57 -5.84
N LEU A 54 -4.85 -10.26 -4.80
CA LEU A 54 -4.98 -9.81 -3.42
C LEU A 54 -4.24 -8.47 -3.19
N SER A 55 -3.05 -8.30 -3.76
CA SER A 55 -2.32 -7.04 -3.68
C SER A 55 -3.08 -5.89 -4.36
N MET A 56 -3.65 -6.14 -5.55
CA MET A 56 -4.46 -5.13 -6.24
C MET A 56 -5.73 -4.75 -5.47
N LEU A 57 -6.37 -5.74 -4.84
CA LEU A 57 -7.53 -5.50 -3.99
C LEU A 57 -7.13 -4.69 -2.75
N GLY A 58 -6.04 -5.06 -2.07
CA GLY A 58 -5.53 -4.34 -0.91
C GLY A 58 -5.16 -2.89 -1.22
N ILE A 59 -4.51 -2.63 -2.36
CA ILE A 59 -4.22 -1.27 -2.84
C ILE A 59 -5.51 -0.46 -3.08
N SER A 60 -6.51 -1.08 -3.70
CA SER A 60 -7.79 -0.42 -3.98
C SER A 60 -8.53 -0.07 -2.68
N LEU A 61 -8.60 -1.01 -1.74
CA LEU A 61 -9.25 -0.81 -0.44
C LEU A 61 -8.54 0.24 0.40
N LEU A 62 -7.19 0.21 0.46
CA LEU A 62 -6.42 1.25 1.14
C LEU A 62 -6.76 2.64 0.61
N THR A 63 -6.76 2.79 -0.72
CA THR A 63 -7.08 4.06 -1.38
C THR A 63 -8.51 4.51 -1.06
N GLU A 64 -9.48 3.60 -1.06
CA GLU A 64 -10.87 3.94 -0.73
C GLU A 64 -11.03 4.34 0.74
N ILE A 65 -10.49 3.53 1.66
CA ILE A 65 -10.60 3.74 3.11
C ILE A 65 -9.95 5.05 3.54
N THR A 66 -8.74 5.36 3.04
CA THR A 66 -8.05 6.59 3.43
C THR A 66 -8.72 7.84 2.89
N ASN A 67 -9.45 7.75 1.77
CA ASN A 67 -10.24 8.87 1.24
C ASN A 67 -11.55 9.12 2.01
N LEU A 68 -11.94 8.25 2.94
CA LEU A 68 -13.11 8.49 3.79
C LEU A 68 -12.82 9.58 4.82
N GLN A 69 -13.74 10.54 4.94
CA GLN A 69 -13.58 11.75 5.76
C GLN A 69 -13.31 11.47 7.26
N HIS A 70 -13.67 10.29 7.76
CA HIS A 70 -13.64 9.96 9.20
C HIS A 70 -12.46 9.10 9.65
N VAL A 71 -11.61 8.63 8.74
CA VAL A 71 -10.45 7.85 9.13
C VAL A 71 -9.34 8.80 9.55
N ASN A 72 -8.92 8.71 10.81
CA ASN A 72 -7.92 9.61 11.41
C ASN A 72 -6.71 8.86 12.00
N SER A 73 -6.73 7.52 11.99
CA SER A 73 -5.64 6.74 12.56
C SER A 73 -5.39 5.43 11.80
N PRO A 74 -4.14 4.92 11.81
CA PRO A 74 -3.81 3.67 11.11
C PRO A 74 -4.60 2.45 11.60
N ASN A 75 -4.98 2.38 12.88
CA ASN A 75 -5.78 1.27 13.39
C ASN A 75 -7.19 1.23 12.80
N GLU A 76 -7.81 2.39 12.54
CA GLU A 76 -9.11 2.46 11.87
C GLU A 76 -9.01 1.95 10.43
N VAL A 77 -7.95 2.34 9.71
CA VAL A 77 -7.66 1.83 8.35
C VAL A 77 -7.57 0.30 8.35
N LEU A 78 -6.81 -0.26 9.30
CA LEU A 78 -6.60 -1.70 9.40
C LEU A 78 -7.87 -2.47 9.80
N GLU A 79 -8.72 -1.92 10.66
CA GLU A 79 -10.01 -2.56 10.99
C GLU A 79 -10.97 -2.55 9.80
N MET A 80 -10.95 -1.51 8.97
CA MET A 80 -11.78 -1.44 7.75
C MET A 80 -11.25 -2.32 6.60
N LEU A 81 -9.98 -2.69 6.63
CA LEU A 81 -9.35 -3.61 5.66
C LEU A 81 -9.70 -5.09 5.91
N ARG A 82 -10.25 -5.43 7.08
CA ARG A 82 -10.54 -6.81 7.49
C ARG A 82 -11.84 -7.37 6.91
#